data_AF-A0A101K1Z9-F1
#
_entry.id   AF-A0A101K1Z9-F1
#
_cell.length_a   1.000
_cell.length_b   1.000
_cell.length_c   1.000
_cell.angle_alpha   90.00
_cell.angle_beta   90.00
_cell.angle_gamma   90.00
#
_symmetry.space_group_name_H-M   'P 1'
#
loop_
_entity.id
_entity.type
_entity.pdbx_description
1 polymer ?
#
loop_
_entity_poly.entity_id
_entity_poly.type
_entity_poly.pdbx_seq_one_letter_code
_entity_poly.pdbx_strand_id
1 'polypeptide(L)' 'MIPDDNEEQRIIRIARALCRSARIDPDAAVDEITRPLLPAAQRDDAELGSAWMAFRDSARAFAALHPREIVRSL' A
#
# COMPACT_ATOMS: atom_id res chain seq x y z
N MET A 1 -9.47 7.61 17.93
CA MET A 1 -9.84 6.30 17.37
C MET A 1 -8.55 5.71 16.82
N ILE A 2 -7.89 4.85 17.59
CA ILE A 2 -6.65 4.20 17.15
C ILE A 2 -7.08 3.20 16.06
N PRO A 3 -6.56 3.28 14.82
CA PRO A 3 -6.83 2.23 13.84
C PRO A 3 -6.42 0.92 14.50
N ASP A 4 -7.35 -0.04 14.57
CA ASP A 4 -7.09 -1.36 15.13
C ASP A 4 -5.76 -1.83 14.54
N ASP A 5 -4.77 -2.22 15.34
CA ASP A 5 -3.45 -2.64 14.83
C ASP A 5 -3.58 -3.65 13.67
N ASN A 6 -4.68 -4.40 13.68
CA ASN A 6 -5.08 -5.33 12.64
C ASN A 6 -5.46 -4.68 11.29
N GLU A 7 -6.08 -3.50 11.29
CA GLU A 7 -6.40 -2.72 10.10
C GLU A 7 -5.16 -2.07 9.49
N GLU A 8 -4.26 -1.51 10.30
CA GLU A 8 -3.00 -0.98 9.78
C GLU A 8 -2.15 -2.08 9.14
N GLN A 9 -2.02 -3.23 9.80
CA GLN A 9 -1.33 -4.40 9.24
C GLN A 9 -2.00 -4.90 7.96
N ARG A 10 -3.33 -4.79 7.85
CA ARG A 10 -4.06 -5.13 6.62
C ARG A 10 -3.72 -4.15 5.49
N ILE A 11 -3.72 -2.85 5.77
CA ILE A 11 -3.36 -1.81 4.79
C ILE A 11 -1.94 -2.05 4.28
N ILE A 12 -0.98 -2.33 5.18
CA ILE A 12 0.40 -2.63 4.81
C ILE A 12 0.46 -3.86 3.87
N ARG A 13 -0.27 -4.94 4.19
CA ARG A 13 -0.31 -6.14 3.32
C ARG A 13 -0.89 -5.83 1.94
N ILE A 14 -1.96 -5.04 1.85
CA ILE A 14 -2.57 -4.64 0.57
C ILE A 14 -1.59 -3.77 -0.22
N ALA A 15 -0.98 -2.77 0.41
CA ALA A 15 0.00 -1.90 -0.23
C ALA A 15 1.18 -2.70 -0.80
N ARG A 16 1.72 -3.65 -0.02
CA ARG A 16 2.78 -4.56 -0.46
C ARG A 16 2.36 -5.48 -1.61
N ALA A 17 1.09 -5.87 -1.68
CA ALA A 17 0.55 -6.65 -2.80
C ALA A 17 0.42 -5.78 -4.07
N LEU A 18 0.04 -4.50 -3.93
CA LEU A 18 -0.02 -3.54 -5.03
C LEU A 18 1.37 -3.26 -5.62
N CYS A 19 2.41 -3.12 -4.79
CA CYS A 19 3.79 -3.01 -5.29
C CYS A 19 4.16 -4.22 -6.15
N ARG A 20 3.88 -5.44 -5.66
CA ARG A 20 4.21 -6.67 -6.37
C ARG A 20 3.45 -6.82 -7.68
N SER A 21 2.19 -6.39 -7.76
CA SER A 21 1.44 -6.42 -9.03
C SER A 21 2.03 -5.46 -10.08
N ALA A 22 2.61 -4.35 -9.63
CA ALA A 22 3.37 -3.40 -10.46
C ALA A 22 4.83 -3.82 -10.72
N ARG A 23 5.25 -5.01 -10.25
CA ARG A 23 6.64 -5.52 -10.31
C ARG A 23 7.65 -4.63 -9.58
N ILE A 24 7.23 -3.97 -8.51
CA ILE A 24 8.06 -3.13 -7.62
C ILE A 24 8.34 -3.91 -6.34
N ASP A 25 9.58 -3.89 -5.86
CA ASP A 25 9.91 -4.40 -4.52
C ASP A 25 9.30 -3.45 -3.47
N PRO A 26 8.39 -3.92 -2.60
CA PRO A 26 7.71 -3.07 -1.64
C PRO A 26 8.62 -2.47 -0.57
N ASP A 27 9.70 -3.16 -0.20
CA ASP A 27 10.60 -2.76 0.89
C ASP A 27 11.84 -2.03 0.36
N ALA A 28 12.00 -1.94 -0.97
CA ALA A 28 13.00 -1.09 -1.60
C ALA A 28 12.68 0.40 -1.38
N ALA A 29 13.75 1.20 -1.25
CA ALA A 29 13.65 2.64 -1.21
C ALA A 29 13.11 3.18 -2.54
N VAL A 30 12.35 4.28 -2.48
CA VAL A 30 11.91 4.98 -3.69
C VAL A 30 13.09 5.75 -4.28
N ASP A 31 13.52 5.34 -5.45
CA ASP A 31 14.59 5.95 -6.22
C ASP A 31 14.05 6.57 -7.54
N GLU A 32 14.93 7.19 -8.32
CA GLU A 32 14.55 7.82 -9.59
C GLU A 32 13.98 6.83 -10.63
N ILE A 33 14.31 5.53 -10.51
CA ILE A 33 13.86 4.47 -11.42
C ILE A 33 12.45 4.00 -11.05
N THR A 34 12.17 3.87 -9.76
CA THR A 34 10.87 3.43 -9.24
C THR A 34 9.85 4.56 -9.16
N ARG A 35 10.28 5.81 -8.95
CA ARG A 35 9.43 7.01 -8.93
C ARG A 35 8.44 7.12 -10.11
N PRO A 36 8.81 6.92 -11.38
CA PRO A 36 7.85 6.97 -12.49
C PRO A 36 6.81 5.84 -12.46
N LEU A 37 7.08 4.72 -11.79
CA LEU A 37 6.15 3.60 -11.64
C LEU A 37 5.12 3.84 -10.52
N LEU A 38 5.35 4.85 -9.66
CA LEU A 38 4.44 5.20 -8.59
C LEU A 38 3.19 5.95 -9.09
N PRO A 39 2.08 5.90 -8.35
CA PRO A 39 0.91 6.73 -8.61
C PRO A 39 1.29 8.21 -8.70
N ALA A 40 0.74 8.93 -9.69
CA ALA A 40 1.12 10.31 -9.98
C ALA A 40 1.06 11.25 -8.76
N ALA A 41 0.09 11.04 -7.87
CA ALA A 41 -0.09 11.83 -6.66
C ALA A 41 1.05 11.70 -5.63
N GLN A 42 1.91 10.68 -5.75
CA GLN A 42 2.97 10.37 -4.77
C GLN A 42 4.38 10.43 -5.38
N ARG A 43 4.53 10.99 -6.58
CA ARG A 43 5.83 11.07 -7.28
C ARG A 43 6.75 12.17 -6.74
N ASP A 44 6.18 13.24 -6.19
CA ASP A 44 6.91 14.40 -5.65
C ASP A 44 7.18 14.32 -4.14
N ASP A 45 6.71 13.26 -3.50
CA ASP A 45 6.84 13.09 -2.06
C ASP A 45 8.24 12.53 -1.74
N ALA A 46 9.13 13.46 -1.37
CA ALA A 46 10.54 13.22 -1.12
C ALA A 46 10.81 12.41 0.16
N GLU A 47 9.80 12.17 1.00
CA GLU A 47 9.93 11.47 2.28
C GLU A 47 9.57 9.98 2.22
N LEU A 48 9.30 9.44 1.03
CA LEU A 48 9.01 8.02 0.88
C LEU A 48 10.24 7.14 1.15
N GLY A 49 10.34 6.65 2.39
CA GLY A 49 11.38 5.71 2.78
C GLY A 49 11.28 4.34 2.08
N SER A 50 10.07 3.86 1.76
CA SER A 50 9.87 2.56 1.11
C SER A 50 8.70 2.56 0.13
N ALA A 51 8.80 1.76 -0.94
CA ALA A 51 7.86 1.78 -2.06
C ALA A 51 6.42 1.47 -1.65
N TRP A 52 6.19 0.62 -0.64
CA TRP A 52 4.82 0.33 -0.17
C TRP A 52 4.11 1.58 0.39
N MET A 53 4.85 2.56 0.92
CA MET A 53 4.26 3.79 1.44
C MET A 53 3.55 4.57 0.31
N ALA A 54 4.04 4.46 -0.94
CA ALA A 54 3.43 5.08 -2.12
C ALA A 54 2.16 4.38 -2.59
N PHE A 55 1.79 3.26 -1.98
CA PHE A 55 0.53 2.59 -2.28
C PHE A 55 -0.41 2.61 -1.07
N ARG A 56 -0.03 3.28 0.02
CA ARG A 56 -0.78 3.29 1.28
C ARG A 56 -2.18 3.87 1.14
N ASP A 57 -2.33 5.00 0.44
CA ASP A 57 -3.67 5.60 0.25
C ASP A 57 -4.52 4.80 -0.73
N SER A 58 -3.93 4.23 -1.77
CA SER A 58 -4.62 3.27 -2.65
C SER A 58 -5.08 2.03 -1.88
N ALA A 59 -4.23 1.52 -0.98
CA ALA A 59 -4.55 0.38 -0.12
C ALA A 59 -5.65 0.70 0.89
N ARG A 60 -5.67 1.91 1.47
CA ARG A 60 -6.77 2.40 2.33
C ARG A 60 -8.08 2.47 1.56
N ALA A 61 -8.09 3.08 0.38
CA ALA A 61 -9.28 3.17 -0.46
C ALA A 61 -9.81 1.77 -0.81
N PHE A 62 -8.92 0.85 -1.19
CA PHE A 62 -9.28 -0.54 -1.44
C PHE A 62 -9.86 -1.23 -0.20
N ALA A 63 -9.23 -1.09 0.97
CA ALA A 63 -9.70 -1.71 2.21
C ALA A 63 -11.07 -1.18 2.66
N ALA A 64 -11.37 0.10 2.39
CA ALA A 64 -12.66 0.73 2.68
C ALA A 64 -13.77 0.26 1.74
N LEU A 65 -13.46 0.06 0.45
CA LEU A 65 -14.40 -0.47 -0.54
C LEU A 65 -14.67 -1.97 -0.37
N HIS A 66 -13.69 -2.70 0.15
CA HIS A 66 -13.78 -4.13 0.39
C HIS A 66 -13.60 -4.41 1.88
N PRO A 67 -14.57 -4.12 2.76
CA PRO A 67 -14.49 -4.53 4.16
C PRO A 67 -14.25 -6.04 4.24
N ARG A 68 -13.56 -6.52 5.29
CA ARG A 68 -13.26 -7.94 5.45
C ARG A 68 -14.57 -8.74 5.37
N GLU A 69 -14.78 -9.45 4.27
CA GLU A 69 -15.74 -10.54 4.26
C GLU A 69 -15.19 -11.57 5.26
N ILE A 70 -15.88 -11.70 6.39
CA ILE A 70 -15.67 -12.84 7.27
C ILE A 70 -16.13 -14.03 6.46
N VAL A 71 -15.19 -14.69 5.77
CA VAL A 71 -15.43 -16.03 5.26
C VAL A 71 -15.60 -16.90 6.50
N ARG A 72 -16.86 -17.03 6.95
CA ARG A 72 -17.24 -18.13 7.83
C ARG A 72 -16.99 -19.38 6.99
N SER A 73 -15.90 -20.09 7.25
CA SER A 73 -15.79 -21.48 6.81
C SER A 73 -17.04 -22.20 7.32
N LEU A 74 -17.79 -22.77 6.37
CA LEU A 74 -18.81 -23.78 6.62
C LEU A 74 -18.18 -25.05 7.18
#